data_AF-A0A1B2EZG7-F1
#
_entry.id   AF-A0A1B2EZG7-F1
#
_cell.length_a   1.000
_cell.length_b   1.000
_cell.length_c   1.000
_cell.angle_alpha   90.00
_cell.angle_beta   90.00
_cell.angle_gamma   90.00
#
_symmetry.space_group_name_H-M   'P 1'
#
loop_
_entity.id
_entity.type
_entity.pdbx_description
1 polymer ?
#
loop_
_entity_poly.entity_id
_entity_poly.type
_entity_poly.pdbx_seq_one_letter_code
_entity_poly.pdbx_strand_id
1 'polypeptide(L)'
;MPLTAFACRDRRESLVFGERADGTIAHISEVASGLECNCVCPGCGTRLIARKGNKQDHHFGHYGTEDGRPCQTGPETALHRFAKEVLAHRLELELPPLAMGEGHGKWIRYPGGRYGFDAALLENRLGEIVPDVIVCKGERHLLVEFLVTHACDEAKIARIVAMDVAAIEVDLSGLPRDTSRPDLEEAILAMAPRKWLHNPKLCAAQVELERRGRQRNQVLARAAAPLRRAYLAACAEVCAMQTSCLAYDRIVGRHLAHAVGIEVPGIGCFTVSPRDWQALILADAVDIAASGGKGLITIAGALRKIRQRGWLRCRFSGLTEAEAAAIRANGTSFDYPANAVAAWATTLSRLGILLPAGAGDRWIVWQLTACQMRGHQTSKRL
;
A
#
# COMPACT_ATOMS: atom_id res chain seq x y z
N MET A 1 -9.52 13.37 -17.94
CA MET A 1 -8.39 13.53 -18.89
C MET A 1 -7.33 14.36 -18.19
N PRO A 2 -6.21 13.78 -17.76
CA PRO A 2 -5.25 14.49 -16.91
C PRO A 2 -4.39 15.41 -17.77
N LEU A 3 -4.29 16.68 -17.37
CA LEU A 3 -3.37 17.66 -17.94
C LEU A 3 -1.95 17.32 -17.47
N THR A 4 -1.30 16.40 -18.18
CA THR A 4 0.16 16.24 -18.17
C THR A 4 0.76 17.20 -19.18
N ALA A 5 1.61 18.11 -18.68
CA ALA A 5 2.79 18.71 -19.33
C ALA A 5 2.95 20.20 -18.99
N PHE A 6 3.13 20.52 -17.71
CA PHE A 6 3.82 21.77 -17.34
C PHE A 6 5.31 21.53 -17.53
N ALA A 7 5.75 21.70 -18.79
CA ALA A 7 7.16 21.63 -19.14
C ALA A 7 7.91 22.77 -18.44
N CYS A 8 8.75 22.38 -17.49
CA CYS A 8 9.69 23.24 -16.79
C CYS A 8 10.60 23.94 -17.82
N ARG A 9 10.40 25.24 -18.03
CA ARG A 9 11.38 26.11 -18.68
C ARG A 9 12.17 26.80 -17.58
N ASP A 10 13.47 26.53 -17.57
CA ASP A 10 14.55 27.16 -16.81
C ASP A 10 14.21 27.82 -15.46
N ARG A 11 14.75 27.23 -14.38
CA ARG A 11 14.87 27.85 -13.05
C ARG A 11 15.74 29.11 -13.11
N ARG A 12 15.24 30.19 -13.67
CA ARG A 12 15.72 31.53 -13.31
C ARG A 12 14.93 31.95 -12.09
N GLU A 13 15.67 32.26 -11.02
CA GLU A 13 15.19 32.72 -9.72
C GLU A 13 14.59 34.14 -9.86
N SER A 14 13.55 34.31 -10.68
CA SER A 14 12.86 35.58 -10.84
C SER A 14 12.05 35.87 -9.59
N LEU A 15 12.37 36.99 -8.94
CA LEU A 15 11.60 37.53 -7.84
C LEU A 15 10.35 38.21 -8.43
N VAL A 16 9.15 37.70 -8.18
CA VAL A 16 7.89 38.29 -8.68
C VAL A 16 7.10 39.05 -7.62
N PHE A 17 7.60 39.05 -6.39
CA PHE A 17 7.01 39.72 -5.24
C PHE A 17 7.97 40.73 -4.63
N GLY A 18 7.43 41.90 -4.26
CA GLY A 18 8.12 42.94 -3.53
C GLY A 18 7.28 43.41 -2.35
N GLU A 19 7.93 43.88 -1.30
CA GLU A 19 7.26 44.45 -0.12
C GLU A 19 7.09 45.96 -0.32
N ARG A 20 5.86 46.46 -0.13
CA ARG A 20 5.52 47.89 -0.16
C ARG A 20 5.93 48.57 1.15
N ALA A 21 5.91 49.90 1.16
CA ALA A 21 6.23 50.69 2.36
C ALA A 21 5.28 50.45 3.55
N ASP A 22 4.07 49.95 3.31
CA ASP A 22 3.10 49.56 4.34
C ASP A 22 3.29 48.13 4.87
N GLY A 23 4.30 47.41 4.37
CA GLY A 23 4.63 46.03 4.75
C GLY A 23 3.88 44.96 3.96
N THR A 24 2.95 45.32 3.07
CA THR A 24 2.19 44.35 2.27
C THR A 24 2.97 43.81 1.08
N ILE A 25 2.72 42.56 0.71
CA ILE A 25 3.35 41.95 -0.47
C ILE A 25 2.59 42.31 -1.76
N ALA A 26 3.31 42.86 -2.72
CA ALA A 26 2.82 43.22 -4.04
C ALA A 26 3.36 42.29 -5.11
N HIS A 27 2.49 41.83 -6.01
CA HIS A 27 2.91 41.13 -7.21
C HIS A 27 3.45 42.12 -8.26
N ILE A 28 4.41 41.70 -9.08
CA ILE A 28 5.02 42.53 -10.13
C ILE A 28 3.96 43.13 -11.08
N SER A 29 2.83 42.45 -11.31
CA SER A 29 1.75 42.99 -12.15
C SER A 29 1.08 44.25 -11.58
N GLU A 30 1.17 44.49 -10.27
CA GLU A 30 0.38 45.51 -9.53
C GLU A 30 1.14 46.80 -9.23
N VAL A 31 2.41 46.87 -9.63
CA VAL A 31 3.29 48.01 -9.34
C VAL A 31 3.63 48.79 -10.61
N ALA A 32 4.04 50.05 -10.48
CA ALA A 32 4.58 50.79 -11.62
C ALA A 32 5.89 50.14 -12.13
N SER A 33 6.20 50.31 -13.42
CA SER A 33 7.48 49.86 -13.97
C SER A 33 8.64 50.69 -13.43
N GLY A 34 9.84 50.09 -13.38
CA GLY A 34 11.06 50.76 -12.95
C GLY A 34 11.11 50.98 -11.44
N LEU A 35 11.78 52.05 -11.03
CA LEU A 35 11.99 52.40 -9.62
C LEU A 35 10.77 53.02 -8.93
N GLU A 36 9.75 53.37 -9.71
CA GLU A 36 8.46 53.86 -9.22
C GLU A 36 7.62 52.76 -8.56
N CYS A 37 8.04 51.49 -8.65
CA CYS A 37 7.42 50.42 -7.88
C CYS A 37 7.51 50.64 -6.36
N ASN A 38 8.52 51.38 -5.90
CA ASN A 38 8.77 51.68 -4.48
C ASN A 38 8.74 50.44 -3.57
N CYS A 39 9.17 49.29 -4.10
CA CYS A 39 9.21 48.02 -3.38
C CYS A 39 10.62 47.69 -2.87
N VAL A 40 10.70 46.90 -1.82
CA VAL A 40 11.94 46.29 -1.31
C VAL A 40 11.86 44.76 -1.34
N CYS A 41 13.01 44.09 -1.37
CA CYS A 41 13.08 42.63 -1.32
C CYS A 41 12.74 42.14 0.10
N PRO A 42 11.73 41.25 0.28
CA PRO A 42 11.40 40.71 1.60
C PRO A 42 12.53 39.89 2.24
N GLY A 43 13.45 39.34 1.44
CA GLY A 43 14.55 38.51 1.94
C GLY A 43 15.79 39.31 2.36
N CYS A 44 16.19 40.33 1.61
CA CYS A 44 17.43 41.07 1.87
C CYS A 44 17.24 42.58 2.10
N GLY A 45 16.02 43.10 2.01
CA GLY A 45 15.69 44.51 2.24
C GLY A 45 16.19 45.49 1.15
N THR A 46 16.85 45.00 0.10
CA THR A 46 17.36 45.87 -0.97
C THR A 46 16.21 46.42 -1.81
N ARG A 47 16.32 47.69 -2.25
CA ARG A 47 15.34 48.33 -3.14
C ARG A 47 15.21 47.56 -4.45
N LEU A 48 13.99 47.38 -4.92
CA LEU A 48 13.68 46.67 -6.15
C LEU A 48 13.46 47.62 -7.34
N ILE A 49 13.70 47.11 -8.54
CA ILE A 49 13.32 47.71 -9.82
C ILE A 49 12.37 46.76 -10.55
N ALA A 50 11.17 47.24 -10.88
CA ALA A 50 10.17 46.45 -11.60
C ALA A 50 10.50 46.39 -13.10
N ARG A 51 11.00 45.25 -13.59
CA ARG A 51 11.31 45.03 -15.00
C ARG A 51 10.08 44.44 -15.68
N LYS A 52 9.44 45.26 -16.51
CA LYS A 52 8.26 44.90 -17.30
C LYS A 52 8.60 45.06 -18.78
N GLY A 53 8.35 44.03 -19.58
CA GLY A 53 8.69 44.07 -21.00
C GLY A 53 8.06 42.93 -21.77
N ASN A 54 8.01 43.08 -23.10
CA ASN A 54 7.32 42.14 -23.99
C ASN A 54 8.19 40.92 -24.38
N LYS A 55 9.46 40.88 -23.96
CA LYS A 55 10.44 39.83 -24.35
C LYS A 55 10.90 38.95 -23.19
N GLN A 56 10.75 39.42 -21.95
CA GLN A 56 11.12 38.70 -20.74
C GLN A 56 9.95 38.79 -19.76
N ASP A 57 9.73 37.74 -18.98
CA ASP A 57 8.68 37.72 -17.98
C ASP A 57 8.86 38.87 -16.98
N HIS A 58 7.75 39.41 -16.51
CA HIS A 58 7.75 40.48 -15.54
C HIS A 58 8.41 40.00 -14.25
N HIS A 59 9.43 40.71 -13.79
CA HIS A 59 10.13 40.37 -12.55
C HIS A 59 10.69 41.61 -11.87
N PHE A 60 11.01 41.47 -10.59
CA PHE A 60 11.80 42.42 -9.84
C PHE A 60 13.28 42.11 -9.97
N GLY A 61 14.07 43.14 -10.28
CA GLY A 61 15.52 43.15 -10.11
C GLY A 61 15.90 43.88 -8.82
N HIS A 62 17.09 43.62 -8.29
CA HIS A 62 17.66 44.41 -7.20
C HIS A 62 18.33 45.66 -7.79
N TYR A 63 18.01 46.84 -7.26
CA TYR A 63 18.59 48.09 -7.73
C TYR A 63 20.02 48.27 -7.19
N GLY A 64 20.94 48.68 -8.05
CA GLY A 64 22.32 48.99 -7.67
C GLY A 64 23.23 47.78 -7.42
N THR A 65 22.72 46.56 -7.60
CA THR A 65 23.52 45.34 -7.68
C THR A 65 23.78 45.01 -9.15
N GLU A 66 25.03 44.72 -9.52
CA GLU A 66 25.32 44.13 -10.84
C GLU A 66 24.42 42.90 -11.05
N ASP A 67 23.85 42.78 -12.25
CA ASP A 67 22.78 41.85 -12.67
C ASP A 67 23.13 40.34 -12.61
N GLY A 68 24.00 39.91 -11.69
CA GLY A 68 24.53 38.56 -11.60
C GLY A 68 24.53 37.88 -10.22
N ARG A 69 24.16 38.57 -9.13
CA ARG A 69 23.98 37.89 -7.82
C ARG A 69 22.50 37.66 -7.54
N PRO A 70 21.96 36.46 -7.79
CA PRO A 70 20.58 36.16 -7.43
C PRO A 70 20.41 36.23 -5.91
N CYS A 71 19.31 36.83 -5.47
CA CYS A 71 18.91 36.80 -4.07
C CYS A 71 18.44 35.39 -3.74
N GLN A 72 19.31 34.62 -3.08
CA GLN A 72 19.05 33.20 -2.78
C GLN A 72 17.79 33.00 -1.92
N THR A 73 17.49 33.93 -1.00
CA THR A 73 16.40 33.79 -0.03
C THR A 73 15.15 34.62 -0.35
N GLY A 74 15.26 35.59 -1.28
CA GLY A 74 14.22 36.57 -1.57
C GLY A 74 12.92 35.96 -2.11
N PRO A 75 12.97 35.18 -3.19
CA PRO A 75 11.77 34.58 -3.78
C PRO A 75 11.00 33.69 -2.81
N GLU A 76 11.73 32.91 -2.01
CA GLU A 76 11.15 31.95 -1.06
C GLU A 76 10.47 32.66 0.11
N THR A 77 11.16 33.63 0.71
CA THR A 77 10.62 34.47 1.78
C THR A 77 9.39 35.23 1.31
N ALA A 78 9.42 35.75 0.08
CA ALA A 78 8.31 36.51 -0.48
C ALA A 78 7.07 35.62 -0.72
N LEU A 79 7.25 34.42 -1.28
CA LEU A 79 6.14 33.47 -1.47
C LEU A 79 5.54 33.01 -0.14
N HIS A 80 6.39 32.75 0.86
CA HIS A 80 5.96 32.34 2.20
C HIS A 80 5.11 33.43 2.88
N ARG A 81 5.57 34.68 2.85
CA ARG A 81 4.82 35.83 3.38
C ARG A 81 3.53 36.06 2.61
N PHE A 82 3.56 35.99 1.28
CA PHE A 82 2.37 36.14 0.45
C PHE A 82 1.31 35.08 0.79
N ALA A 83 1.70 33.81 0.94
CA ALA A 83 0.76 32.74 1.30
C ALA A 83 0.10 32.95 2.67
N LYS A 84 0.87 33.42 3.67
CA LYS A 84 0.36 33.82 4.99
C LYS A 84 -0.69 34.93 4.87
N GLU A 85 -0.36 36.01 4.15
CA GLU A 85 -1.27 37.14 3.94
C GLU A 85 -2.55 36.73 3.22
N VAL A 86 -2.44 35.94 2.15
CA VAL A 86 -3.58 35.47 1.37
C VAL A 86 -4.53 34.65 2.23
N LEU A 87 -4.01 33.70 3.02
CA LEU A 87 -4.85 32.91 3.91
C LEU A 87 -5.49 33.77 5.02
N ALA A 88 -4.73 34.71 5.59
CA ALA A 88 -5.25 35.61 6.62
C ALA A 88 -6.34 36.55 6.12
N HIS A 89 -6.27 36.97 4.85
CA HIS A 89 -7.25 37.84 4.23
C HIS A 89 -8.49 37.07 3.74
N ARG A 90 -8.28 35.93 3.07
CA ARG A 90 -9.36 35.17 2.42
C ARG A 90 -10.14 34.30 3.40
N LEU A 91 -9.50 33.89 4.52
CA LEU A 91 -10.09 33.05 5.57
C LEU A 91 -10.78 31.81 5.02
N GLU A 92 -10.23 31.22 3.96
CA GLU A 92 -10.76 30.03 3.32
C GLU A 92 -9.59 29.16 2.87
N LEU A 93 -9.71 27.83 2.97
CA LEU A 93 -8.68 26.90 2.51
C LEU A 93 -9.29 25.55 2.14
N GLU A 94 -8.80 24.92 1.07
CA GLU A 94 -9.12 23.53 0.75
C GLU A 94 -8.40 22.60 1.73
N LEU A 95 -9.12 21.75 2.46
CA LEU A 95 -8.52 20.80 3.38
C LEU A 95 -8.31 19.43 2.71
N PRO A 96 -7.18 18.74 2.98
CA PRO A 96 -6.95 17.42 2.40
C PRO A 96 -7.98 16.39 2.90
N PRO A 97 -8.29 15.36 2.09
CA PRO A 97 -9.07 14.22 2.55
C PRO A 97 -8.46 13.61 3.80
N LEU A 98 -9.33 13.26 4.75
CA LEU A 98 -8.97 12.49 5.93
C LEU A 98 -9.17 11.01 5.60
N ALA A 99 -8.10 10.35 5.17
CA ALA A 99 -8.11 8.93 4.80
C ALA A 99 -7.19 8.10 5.71
N MET A 100 -7.58 6.84 5.95
CA MET A 100 -6.82 5.85 6.71
C MET A 100 -6.55 4.62 5.84
N GLY A 101 -5.36 4.01 6.01
CA GLY A 101 -4.95 2.82 5.26
C GLY A 101 -4.48 3.11 3.83
N GLU A 102 -3.87 2.09 3.19
CA GLU A 102 -3.34 2.16 1.83
C GLU A 102 -4.00 1.13 0.90
N GLY A 103 -3.95 1.38 -0.41
CA GLY A 103 -4.46 0.46 -1.43
C GLY A 103 -5.95 0.13 -1.28
N HIS A 104 -6.29 -1.16 -1.42
CA HIS A 104 -7.67 -1.66 -1.32
C HIS A 104 -8.28 -1.56 0.08
N GLY A 105 -7.50 -1.19 1.10
CA GLY A 105 -7.95 -0.96 2.49
C GLY A 105 -8.16 0.51 2.84
N LYS A 106 -8.00 1.44 1.88
CA LYS A 106 -8.12 2.88 2.11
C LYS A 106 -9.56 3.26 2.44
N TRP A 107 -9.79 3.79 3.64
CA TRP A 107 -11.08 4.30 4.10
C TRP A 107 -11.02 5.82 4.27
N ILE A 108 -11.96 6.53 3.65
CA ILE A 108 -12.05 8.00 3.70
C ILE A 108 -13.09 8.38 4.75
N ARG A 109 -12.66 9.01 5.85
CA ARG A 109 -13.56 9.51 6.90
C ARG A 109 -14.16 10.88 6.55
N TYR A 110 -13.36 11.73 5.92
CA TYR A 110 -13.78 13.03 5.43
C TYR A 110 -13.17 13.24 4.05
N PRO A 111 -13.96 13.58 3.02
CA PRO A 111 -13.46 13.66 1.65
C PRO A 111 -12.50 14.84 1.40
N GLY A 112 -12.33 15.74 2.36
CA GLY A 112 -11.66 17.02 2.13
C GLY A 112 -12.67 18.05 1.62
N GLY A 113 -12.15 19.21 1.24
CA GLY A 113 -12.92 20.27 0.59
C GLY A 113 -12.65 21.65 1.15
N ARG A 114 -13.19 22.65 0.46
CA ARG A 114 -13.10 24.06 0.80
C ARG A 114 -13.77 24.39 2.13
N TYR A 115 -13.03 25.08 3.00
CA TYR A 115 -13.48 25.39 4.36
C TYR A 115 -13.21 26.85 4.71
N GLY A 116 -14.24 27.53 5.21
CA GLY A 116 -14.15 28.93 5.68
C GLY A 116 -13.89 29.04 7.19
N PHE A 117 -13.07 30.02 7.56
CA PHE A 117 -12.62 30.34 8.90
C PHE A 117 -13.17 31.70 9.35
N ASP A 118 -13.18 31.92 10.66
CA ASP A 118 -13.67 33.17 11.26
C ASP A 118 -12.52 34.17 11.48
N ALA A 119 -11.31 33.68 11.70
CA ALA A 119 -10.11 34.49 11.91
C ALA A 119 -8.84 33.71 11.57
N ALA A 120 -7.74 34.43 11.39
CA ALA A 120 -6.39 33.91 11.23
C ALA A 120 -5.40 34.72 12.05
N LEU A 121 -4.45 34.03 12.70
CA LEU A 121 -3.37 34.62 13.48
C LEU A 121 -2.04 34.24 12.82
N LEU A 122 -1.30 35.23 12.35
CA LEU A 122 0.01 35.04 11.73
C LEU A 122 1.11 34.98 12.78
N GLU A 123 2.02 34.01 12.64
CA GLU A 123 3.24 33.89 13.45
C GLU A 123 3.00 33.96 14.97
N ASN A 124 1.83 33.48 15.42
CA ASN A 124 1.43 33.51 16.81
C ASN A 124 1.97 32.27 17.54
N ARG A 125 2.64 32.49 18.68
CA ARG A 125 3.22 31.38 19.45
C ARG A 125 2.13 30.54 20.10
N LEU A 126 2.12 29.24 19.80
CA LEU A 126 1.25 28.25 20.41
C LEU A 126 2.12 27.22 21.15
N GLY A 127 2.15 27.32 22.48
CA GLY A 127 3.04 26.50 23.30
C GLY A 127 4.51 26.73 22.93
N GLU A 128 5.18 25.67 22.49
CA GLU A 128 6.60 25.70 22.11
C GLU A 128 6.86 25.87 20.60
N ILE A 129 5.82 26.08 19.80
CA ILE A 129 5.96 26.26 18.35
C ILE A 129 5.41 27.62 17.91
N VAL A 130 5.89 28.08 16.77
CA VAL A 130 5.31 29.20 16.03
C VAL A 130 4.85 28.63 14.69
N PRO A 131 3.54 28.38 14.52
CA PRO A 131 2.97 28.03 13.24
C PRO A 131 3.00 29.22 12.28
N ASP A 132 3.02 28.95 10.99
CA ASP A 132 2.93 30.04 9.99
C ASP A 132 1.61 30.79 10.11
N VAL A 133 0.50 30.04 10.18
CA VAL A 133 -0.84 30.58 10.39
C VAL A 133 -1.63 29.67 11.33
N ILE A 134 -2.34 30.27 12.28
CA ILE A 134 -3.38 29.62 13.07
C ILE A 134 -4.72 30.13 12.57
N VAL A 135 -5.51 29.28 11.91
CA VAL A 135 -6.87 29.61 11.49
C VAL A 135 -7.90 29.09 12.49
N CYS A 136 -8.94 29.88 12.74
CA CYS A 136 -9.93 29.63 13.79
C CYS A 136 -11.32 29.43 13.20
N LYS A 137 -12.08 28.43 13.69
CA LYS A 137 -13.51 28.26 13.40
C LYS A 137 -14.28 27.93 14.68
N GLY A 138 -14.98 28.91 15.23
CA GLY A 138 -15.45 28.87 16.62
C GLY A 138 -14.27 28.69 17.57
N GLU A 139 -14.38 27.73 18.48
CA GLU A 139 -13.32 27.42 19.47
C GLU A 139 -12.22 26.49 18.93
N ARG A 140 -12.27 26.14 17.64
CA ARG A 140 -11.33 25.18 17.05
C ARG A 140 -10.22 25.90 16.30
N HIS A 141 -9.00 25.42 16.52
CA HIS A 141 -7.80 25.88 15.82
C HIS A 141 -7.33 24.82 14.81
N LEU A 142 -6.83 25.29 13.67
CA LEU A 142 -6.07 24.51 12.71
C LEU A 142 -4.76 25.24 12.44
N LEU A 143 -3.65 24.52 12.57
CA LEU A 143 -2.33 25.02 12.23
C LEU A 143 -2.10 24.78 10.73
N VAL A 144 -1.62 25.81 10.05
CA VAL A 144 -1.25 25.73 8.64
C VAL A 144 0.22 26.11 8.52
N GLU A 145 0.99 25.21 7.92
CA GLU A 145 2.41 25.37 7.61
C GLU A 145 2.58 25.44 6.10
N PHE A 146 3.39 26.37 5.61
CA PHE A 146 3.68 26.53 4.18
C PHE A 146 5.10 26.06 3.87
N LEU A 147 5.20 24.97 3.11
CA LEU A 147 6.46 24.43 2.62
C LEU A 147 6.90 25.17 1.35
N VAL A 148 8.01 25.90 1.42
CA VAL A 148 8.66 26.49 0.23
C VAL A 148 9.97 25.78 -0.08
N THR A 149 10.83 25.59 0.91
CA THR A 149 12.12 24.89 0.78
C THR A 149 12.29 23.71 1.71
N HIS A 150 11.88 23.87 2.97
CA HIS A 150 12.05 22.87 4.01
C HIS A 150 10.70 22.47 4.59
N ALA A 151 10.43 21.17 4.57
CA ALA A 151 9.25 20.62 5.19
C ALA A 151 9.33 20.80 6.71
N CYS A 152 8.19 20.74 7.38
CA CYS A 152 8.13 20.67 8.83
C CYS A 152 8.98 19.52 9.34
N ASP A 153 9.91 19.85 10.23
CA ASP A 153 10.78 18.85 10.83
C ASP A 153 10.01 17.95 11.80
N GLU A 154 10.62 16.79 12.09
CA GLU A 154 10.02 15.79 12.98
C GLU A 154 9.79 16.33 14.40
N ALA A 155 10.63 17.27 14.86
CA ALA A 155 10.53 17.84 16.21
C ALA A 155 9.29 18.74 16.35
N LYS A 156 9.00 19.58 15.35
CA LYS A 156 7.81 20.42 15.27
C LYS A 156 6.56 19.55 15.14
N ILE A 157 6.59 18.52 14.29
CA ILE A 157 5.48 17.57 14.14
C ILE A 157 5.21 16.86 15.48
N ALA A 158 6.24 16.39 16.19
CA ALA A 158 6.08 15.74 17.49
C ALA A 158 5.42 16.67 18.53
N ARG A 159 5.77 17.97 18.53
CA ARG A 159 5.14 18.98 19.39
C ARG A 159 3.67 19.21 19.04
N ILE A 160 3.35 19.29 17.75
CA ILE A 160 1.96 19.40 17.25
C ILE A 160 1.13 18.20 17.73
N VAL A 161 1.67 16.99 17.60
CA VAL A 161 1.02 15.75 18.06
C VAL A 161 0.82 15.77 19.58
N ALA A 162 1.82 16.19 20.35
CA ALA A 162 1.74 16.25 21.81
C ALA A 162 0.68 17.24 22.31
N MET A 163 0.44 18.35 21.59
CA MET A 163 -0.61 19.31 21.90
C MET A 163 -2.01 18.87 21.43
N ASP A 164 -2.09 17.78 20.67
CA ASP A 164 -3.32 17.27 20.04
C ASP A 164 -4.10 18.34 19.24
N VAL A 165 -3.38 19.19 18.50
CA VAL A 165 -3.96 20.24 17.64
C VAL A 165 -3.89 19.82 16.18
N ALA A 166 -4.99 19.98 15.44
CA ALA A 166 -5.01 19.68 14.02
C ALA A 166 -4.03 20.57 13.25
N ALA A 167 -3.25 19.98 12.36
CA ALA A 167 -2.27 20.69 11.56
C ALA A 167 -2.15 20.11 10.14
N ILE A 168 -1.96 21.00 9.17
CA ILE A 168 -1.68 20.64 7.79
C ILE A 168 -0.43 21.35 7.29
N GLU A 169 0.21 20.74 6.31
CA GLU A 169 1.27 21.35 5.52
C GLU A 169 0.77 21.52 4.08
N VAL A 170 0.95 22.72 3.52
CA VAL A 170 0.66 23.07 2.13
C VAL A 170 1.99 23.26 1.40
N ASP A 171 2.23 22.48 0.36
CA ASP A 171 3.47 22.47 -0.41
C ASP A 171 3.41 23.47 -1.57
N LEU A 172 4.15 24.56 -1.42
CA LEU A 172 4.29 25.63 -2.40
C LEU A 172 5.58 25.51 -3.22
N SER A 173 6.45 24.53 -2.92
CA SER A 173 7.78 24.40 -3.54
C SER A 173 7.72 24.19 -5.05
N GLY A 174 6.63 23.59 -5.54
CA GLY A 174 6.37 23.33 -6.96
C GLY A 174 5.56 24.41 -7.69
N LEU A 175 5.19 25.52 -7.04
CA LEU A 175 4.35 26.53 -7.70
C LEU A 175 5.10 27.30 -8.79
N PRO A 176 4.46 27.55 -9.95
CA PRO A 176 5.05 28.37 -11.00
C PRO A 176 5.22 29.82 -10.51
N ARG A 177 6.37 30.41 -10.83
CA ARG A 177 6.71 31.78 -10.40
C ARG A 177 6.25 32.84 -11.40
N ASP A 178 5.83 32.44 -12.59
CA ASP A 178 5.44 33.27 -13.74
C ASP A 178 3.91 33.33 -13.92
N THR A 179 3.16 33.32 -12.83
CA THR A 179 1.70 33.21 -12.83
C THR A 179 1.03 34.50 -12.33
N SER A 180 -0.22 34.73 -12.73
CA SER A 180 -0.97 35.91 -12.27
C SER A 180 -1.25 35.83 -10.76
N ARG A 181 -1.44 36.98 -10.11
CA ARG A 181 -1.80 37.02 -8.68
C ARG A 181 -3.04 36.17 -8.36
N PRO A 182 -4.19 36.31 -9.06
CA PRO A 182 -5.37 35.50 -8.78
C PRO A 182 -5.14 34.00 -8.91
N ASP A 183 -4.39 33.58 -9.94
CA ASP A 183 -4.09 32.17 -10.16
C ASP A 183 -3.16 31.62 -9.06
N LEU A 184 -2.20 32.43 -8.59
CA LEU A 184 -1.35 32.03 -7.47
C LEU A 184 -2.11 31.96 -6.15
N GLU A 185 -3.03 32.90 -5.89
CA GLU A 185 -3.92 32.85 -4.73
C GLU A 185 -4.74 31.56 -4.73
N GLU A 186 -5.38 31.23 -5.87
CA GLU A 186 -6.14 29.98 -6.00
C GLU A 186 -5.24 28.74 -5.86
N ALA A 187 -4.01 28.80 -6.38
CA ALA A 187 -3.05 27.72 -6.23
C ALA A 187 -2.71 27.46 -4.75
N ILE A 188 -2.41 28.51 -3.98
CA ILE A 188 -2.15 28.43 -2.54
C ILE A 188 -3.38 27.87 -1.81
N LEU A 189 -4.56 28.45 -2.09
CA LEU A 189 -5.76 28.17 -1.33
C LEU A 189 -6.37 26.80 -1.64
N ALA A 190 -6.24 26.29 -2.86
CA ALA A 190 -6.98 25.10 -3.30
C ALA A 190 -6.18 24.03 -4.06
N MET A 191 -5.19 24.40 -4.87
CA MET A 191 -4.57 23.44 -5.80
C MET A 191 -3.27 22.81 -5.30
N ALA A 192 -2.47 23.56 -4.54
CA ALA A 192 -1.19 23.11 -4.03
C ALA A 192 -1.33 21.79 -3.23
N PRO A 193 -0.39 20.84 -3.38
CA PRO A 193 -0.41 19.60 -2.62
C PRO A 193 -0.46 19.89 -1.12
N ARG A 194 -1.27 19.12 -0.39
CA ARG A 194 -1.50 19.34 1.04
C ARG A 194 -1.70 18.04 1.77
N LYS A 195 -1.19 17.96 3.00
CA LYS A 195 -1.27 16.75 3.83
C LYS A 195 -1.54 17.12 5.29
N TRP A 196 -2.17 16.19 6.01
CA TRP A 196 -2.29 16.27 7.46
C TRP A 196 -0.93 15.97 8.11
N LEU A 197 -0.46 16.86 8.97
CA LEU A 197 0.66 16.59 9.89
C LEU A 197 0.14 15.89 11.15
N HIS A 198 -1.00 16.34 11.65
CA HIS A 198 -1.73 15.71 12.74
C HIS A 198 -3.23 16.01 12.63
N ASN A 199 -4.07 15.07 13.06
CA ASN A 199 -5.50 15.33 13.24
C ASN A 199 -6.04 14.48 14.40
N PRO A 200 -6.55 15.09 15.48
CA PRO A 200 -7.08 14.34 16.63
C PRO A 200 -8.16 13.32 16.24
N LYS A 201 -8.95 13.63 15.20
CA LYS A 201 -10.00 12.72 14.69
C LYS A 201 -9.44 11.50 13.94
N LEU A 202 -8.19 11.53 13.45
CA LEU A 202 -7.52 10.34 12.90
C LEU A 202 -7.16 9.36 14.00
N CYS A 203 -6.54 9.85 15.08
CA CYS A 203 -6.06 9.00 16.17
C CYS A 203 -7.20 8.20 16.81
N ALA A 204 -8.30 8.88 17.18
CA ALA A 204 -9.47 8.23 17.77
C ALA A 204 -10.15 7.22 16.82
N ALA A 205 -10.20 7.53 15.51
CA ALA A 205 -10.81 6.67 14.51
C ALA A 205 -9.99 5.39 14.26
N GLN A 206 -8.66 5.51 14.22
CA GLN A 206 -7.73 4.41 14.05
C GLN A 206 -7.86 3.41 15.21
N VAL A 207 -7.83 3.92 16.44
CA VAL A 207 -7.97 3.11 17.66
C VAL A 207 -9.29 2.33 17.67
N GLU A 208 -10.40 2.98 17.30
CA GLU A 208 -11.71 2.32 17.26
C GLU A 208 -11.81 1.26 16.15
N LEU A 209 -11.25 1.54 14.96
CA LEU A 209 -11.24 0.58 13.86
C LEU A 209 -10.43 -0.67 14.23
N GLU A 210 -9.24 -0.48 14.80
CA GLU A 210 -8.42 -1.58 15.30
C GLU A 210 -9.13 -2.36 16.40
N ARG A 211 -9.80 -1.68 17.34
CA ARG A 211 -10.57 -2.32 18.40
C ARG A 211 -11.66 -3.21 17.81
N ARG A 212 -12.40 -2.72 16.81
CA ARG A 212 -13.42 -3.49 16.09
C ARG A 212 -12.82 -4.68 15.33
N GLY A 213 -11.68 -4.47 14.67
CA GLY A 213 -10.93 -5.52 13.98
C GLY A 213 -10.49 -6.64 14.94
N ARG A 214 -9.90 -6.27 16.09
CA ARG A 214 -9.51 -7.20 17.17
C ARG A 214 -10.73 -7.96 17.70
N GLN A 215 -11.83 -7.26 17.97
CA GLN A 215 -13.06 -7.89 18.47
C GLN A 215 -13.63 -8.90 17.47
N ARG A 216 -13.71 -8.55 16.19
CA ARG A 216 -14.15 -9.48 15.12
C ARG A 216 -13.24 -10.70 15.03
N ASN A 217 -11.93 -10.51 15.05
CA ASN A 217 -10.96 -11.60 14.98
C ASN A 217 -11.04 -12.52 16.22
N GLN A 218 -11.28 -11.97 17.41
CA GLN A 218 -11.50 -12.76 18.62
C GLN A 218 -12.78 -13.61 18.54
N VAL A 219 -13.88 -13.05 18.03
CA VAL A 219 -15.13 -13.80 17.83
C VAL A 219 -14.92 -14.96 16.85
N LEU A 220 -14.26 -14.69 15.71
CA LEU A 220 -13.92 -15.73 14.74
C LEU A 220 -13.00 -16.80 15.32
N ALA A 221 -11.96 -16.41 16.07
CA ALA A 221 -11.04 -17.35 16.70
C ALA A 221 -11.74 -18.27 17.72
N ARG A 222 -12.67 -17.72 18.52
CA ARG A 222 -13.50 -18.51 19.46
C ARG A 222 -14.41 -19.48 18.72
N ALA A 223 -15.06 -19.04 17.65
CA ALA A 223 -15.90 -19.88 16.81
C ALA A 223 -15.10 -20.98 16.08
N ALA A 224 -13.87 -20.68 15.66
CA ALA A 224 -13.00 -21.63 14.96
C ALA A 224 -12.28 -22.63 15.90
N ALA A 225 -12.24 -22.39 17.21
CA ALA A 225 -11.51 -23.26 18.15
C ALA A 225 -12.00 -24.73 18.16
N PRO A 226 -13.32 -25.02 18.16
CA PRO A 226 -13.82 -26.40 18.01
C PRO A 226 -13.44 -27.02 16.66
N LEU A 227 -13.50 -26.25 15.56
CA LEU A 227 -13.11 -26.71 14.23
C LEU A 227 -11.62 -27.08 14.18
N ARG A 228 -10.77 -26.23 14.77
CA ARG A 228 -9.33 -26.49 14.89
C ARG A 228 -9.05 -27.77 15.68
N ARG A 229 -9.69 -27.95 16.84
CA ARG A 229 -9.54 -29.19 17.63
C ARG A 229 -9.95 -30.43 16.85
N ALA A 230 -11.08 -30.37 16.15
CA ALA A 230 -11.54 -31.46 15.30
C ALA A 230 -10.56 -31.74 14.16
N TYR A 231 -9.97 -30.70 13.57
CA TYR A 231 -8.99 -30.85 12.50
C TYR A 231 -7.69 -31.50 12.98
N LEU A 232 -7.14 -31.05 14.11
CA LEU A 232 -5.94 -31.65 14.72
C LEU A 232 -6.17 -33.12 15.08
N ALA A 233 -7.34 -33.45 15.63
CA ALA A 233 -7.71 -34.84 15.88
C ALA A 233 -7.77 -35.66 14.59
N ALA A 234 -8.34 -35.11 13.51
CA ALA A 234 -8.38 -35.77 12.21
C ALA A 234 -6.98 -35.98 11.62
N CYS A 235 -6.05 -35.02 11.77
CA CYS A 235 -4.65 -35.20 11.37
C CYS A 235 -4.00 -36.36 12.12
N ALA A 236 -4.13 -36.40 13.45
CA ALA A 236 -3.59 -37.48 14.27
C ALA A 236 -4.18 -38.85 13.89
N GLU A 237 -5.49 -38.89 13.63
CA GLU A 237 -6.21 -40.07 13.17
C GLU A 237 -5.63 -40.62 11.86
N VAL A 238 -5.51 -39.78 10.81
CA VAL A 238 -5.02 -40.25 9.50
C VAL A 238 -3.52 -40.60 9.49
N CYS A 239 -2.71 -39.98 10.34
CA CYS A 239 -1.30 -40.35 10.51
C CYS A 239 -1.14 -41.71 11.20
N ALA A 240 -2.07 -42.09 12.08
CA ALA A 240 -2.04 -43.38 12.78
C ALA A 240 -2.71 -44.52 12.00
N MET A 241 -3.44 -44.22 10.92
CA MET A 241 -4.12 -45.23 10.10
C MET A 241 -3.16 -46.15 9.36
N GLN A 242 -3.48 -47.45 9.36
CA GLN A 242 -2.83 -48.41 8.48
C GLN A 242 -3.28 -48.21 7.02
N THR A 243 -2.40 -48.57 6.09
CA THR A 243 -2.69 -48.54 4.66
C THR A 243 -3.72 -49.62 4.32
N SER A 244 -4.76 -49.24 3.59
CA SER A 244 -5.90 -50.11 3.27
C SER A 244 -6.20 -50.21 1.76
N CYS A 245 -5.58 -49.37 0.95
CA CYS A 245 -5.84 -49.30 -0.49
C CYS A 245 -4.86 -50.15 -1.29
N LEU A 246 -5.38 -51.03 -2.16
CA LEU A 246 -4.60 -51.81 -3.14
C LEU A 246 -3.77 -50.95 -4.12
N ALA A 247 -4.10 -49.66 -4.25
CA ALA A 247 -3.27 -48.74 -5.05
C ALA A 247 -1.87 -48.59 -4.45
N TYR A 248 -1.71 -48.73 -3.13
CA TYR A 248 -0.41 -48.66 -2.48
C TYR A 248 0.50 -49.80 -2.93
N ASP A 249 0.00 -51.04 -2.98
CA ASP A 249 0.77 -52.20 -3.41
C ASP A 249 1.28 -52.04 -4.86
N ARG A 250 0.46 -51.41 -5.74
CA ARG A 250 0.89 -51.05 -7.10
C ARG A 250 2.05 -50.06 -7.09
N ILE A 251 2.00 -49.04 -6.24
CA ILE A 251 3.09 -48.05 -6.10
C ILE A 251 4.37 -48.70 -5.55
N VAL A 252 4.26 -49.59 -4.56
CA VAL A 252 5.39 -50.35 -4.02
C VAL A 252 5.99 -51.27 -5.08
N GLY A 253 5.16 -51.99 -5.85
CA GLY A 253 5.60 -52.85 -6.95
C GLY A 253 6.34 -52.10 -8.08
N ARG A 254 6.22 -50.77 -8.12
CA ARG A 254 6.93 -49.86 -9.04
C ARG A 254 8.13 -49.16 -8.40
N HIS A 255 8.51 -49.54 -7.18
CA HIS A 255 9.60 -48.94 -6.40
C HIS A 255 9.39 -47.44 -6.07
N LEU A 256 8.12 -47.00 -5.99
CA LEU A 256 7.74 -45.61 -5.72
C LEU A 256 7.16 -45.43 -4.30
N ALA A 257 7.48 -46.30 -3.35
CA ALA A 257 6.99 -46.21 -1.98
C ALA A 257 7.33 -44.86 -1.30
N HIS A 258 8.45 -44.23 -1.68
CA HIS A 258 8.86 -42.91 -1.18
C HIS A 258 8.03 -41.74 -1.73
N ALA A 259 7.17 -41.98 -2.74
CA ALA A 259 6.31 -40.97 -3.36
C ALA A 259 4.97 -40.79 -2.63
N VAL A 260 4.69 -41.62 -1.62
CA VAL A 260 3.41 -41.66 -0.90
C VAL A 260 3.65 -41.70 0.61
N GLY A 261 2.64 -41.29 1.40
CA GLY A 261 2.80 -41.10 2.84
C GLY A 261 3.45 -39.78 3.23
N ILE A 262 3.54 -38.81 2.31
CA ILE A 262 4.14 -37.50 2.57
C ILE A 262 3.13 -36.63 3.30
N GLU A 263 3.48 -36.12 4.47
CA GLU A 263 2.62 -35.17 5.19
C GLU A 263 2.66 -33.79 4.53
N VAL A 264 1.48 -33.22 4.31
CA VAL A 264 1.28 -31.91 3.68
C VAL A 264 0.20 -31.14 4.44
N PRO A 265 0.17 -29.80 4.35
CA PRO A 265 -0.97 -29.04 4.84
C PRO A 265 -2.29 -29.57 4.27
N GLY A 266 -3.30 -29.75 5.11
CA GLY A 266 -4.60 -30.28 4.68
C GLY A 266 -4.80 -31.80 4.80
N ILE A 267 -3.84 -32.58 5.33
CA ILE A 267 -4.03 -34.05 5.48
C ILE A 267 -5.27 -34.44 6.31
N GLY A 268 -5.62 -33.66 7.34
CA GLY A 268 -6.82 -33.90 8.15
C GLY A 268 -8.15 -33.72 7.39
N CYS A 269 -8.11 -33.26 6.13
CA CYS A 269 -9.29 -33.17 5.28
C CYS A 269 -9.73 -34.52 4.70
N PHE A 270 -8.87 -35.55 4.76
CA PHE A 270 -9.15 -36.88 4.25
C PHE A 270 -9.60 -37.83 5.37
N THR A 271 -10.32 -38.89 5.03
CA THR A 271 -10.75 -39.94 5.99
C THR A 271 -9.86 -41.18 5.97
N VAL A 272 -8.81 -41.18 5.15
CA VAL A 272 -7.86 -42.28 4.97
C VAL A 272 -6.42 -41.79 5.14
N SER A 273 -5.49 -42.72 5.32
CA SER A 273 -4.08 -42.40 5.52
C SER A 273 -3.50 -41.59 4.33
N PRO A 274 -2.45 -40.75 4.54
CA PRO A 274 -1.74 -40.09 3.46
C PRO A 274 -1.26 -41.05 2.37
N ARG A 275 -0.87 -42.28 2.75
CA ARG A 275 -0.45 -43.31 1.79
C ARG A 275 -1.58 -43.71 0.85
N ASP A 276 -2.79 -43.89 1.34
CA ASP A 276 -3.92 -44.39 0.55
C ASP A 276 -4.37 -43.39 -0.52
N TRP A 277 -4.65 -42.13 -0.12
CA TRP A 277 -5.15 -41.15 -1.08
C TRP A 277 -4.06 -40.72 -2.08
N GLN A 278 -2.79 -40.63 -1.65
CA GLN A 278 -1.68 -40.32 -2.55
C GLN A 278 -1.42 -41.45 -3.55
N ALA A 279 -1.45 -42.71 -3.08
CA ALA A 279 -1.30 -43.86 -3.96
C ALA A 279 -2.45 -43.96 -4.97
N LEU A 280 -3.69 -43.66 -4.55
CA LEU A 280 -4.84 -43.62 -5.46
C LEU A 280 -4.66 -42.60 -6.60
N ILE A 281 -4.10 -41.43 -6.30
CA ILE A 281 -3.86 -40.40 -7.32
C ILE A 281 -2.74 -40.84 -8.27
N LEU A 282 -1.65 -41.39 -7.72
CA LEU A 282 -0.43 -41.69 -8.48
C LEU A 282 -0.55 -42.95 -9.35
N ALA A 283 -1.22 -44.00 -8.86
CA ALA A 283 -1.14 -45.34 -9.44
C ALA A 283 -1.54 -45.40 -10.91
N ASP A 284 -2.68 -44.80 -11.28
CA ASP A 284 -3.15 -44.85 -12.67
C ASP A 284 -2.24 -44.03 -13.61
N ALA A 285 -1.71 -42.91 -13.13
CA ALA A 285 -0.79 -42.08 -13.92
C ALA A 285 0.54 -42.81 -14.17
N VAL A 286 1.04 -43.53 -13.16
CA VAL A 286 2.24 -44.36 -13.26
C VAL A 286 2.03 -45.54 -14.21
N ASP A 287 0.88 -46.23 -14.14
CA ASP A 287 0.58 -47.36 -15.02
C ASP A 287 0.46 -46.93 -16.50
N ILE A 288 -0.15 -45.76 -16.76
CA ILE A 288 -0.20 -45.15 -18.09
C ILE A 288 1.21 -44.80 -18.58
N ALA A 289 2.04 -44.17 -17.74
CA ALA A 289 3.39 -43.75 -18.10
C ALA A 289 4.32 -44.95 -18.37
N ALA A 290 4.21 -46.02 -17.57
CA ALA A 290 4.96 -47.24 -17.77
C ALA A 290 4.64 -47.90 -19.12
N SER A 291 3.38 -47.82 -19.54
CA SER A 291 2.87 -48.33 -20.83
C SER A 291 3.18 -47.42 -22.03
N GLY A 292 3.95 -46.33 -21.83
CA GLY A 292 4.34 -45.39 -22.89
C GLY A 292 3.35 -44.25 -23.13
N GLY A 293 2.26 -44.16 -22.37
CA GLY A 293 1.31 -43.05 -22.42
C GLY A 293 1.74 -41.83 -21.62
N LYS A 294 0.96 -40.74 -21.70
CA LYS A 294 1.15 -39.54 -20.87
C LYS A 294 0.38 -39.69 -19.55
N GLY A 295 1.09 -40.04 -18.47
CA GLY A 295 0.53 -40.18 -17.12
C GLY A 295 0.14 -38.83 -16.50
N LEU A 296 -0.99 -38.25 -16.92
CA LEU A 296 -1.48 -36.94 -16.47
C LEU A 296 -2.24 -37.05 -15.13
N ILE A 297 -1.88 -36.18 -14.20
CA ILE A 297 -2.56 -35.93 -12.92
C ILE A 297 -3.13 -34.51 -12.94
N THR A 298 -4.39 -34.36 -12.55
CA THR A 298 -5.04 -33.05 -12.38
C THR A 298 -5.70 -32.98 -11.00
N ILE A 299 -5.73 -31.79 -10.38
CA ILE A 299 -6.40 -31.60 -9.08
C ILE A 299 -7.87 -32.03 -9.16
N ALA A 300 -8.58 -31.61 -10.22
CA ALA A 300 -9.99 -31.95 -10.42
C ALA A 300 -10.21 -33.47 -10.57
N GLY A 301 -9.32 -34.17 -11.30
CA GLY A 301 -9.39 -35.62 -11.46
C GLY A 301 -9.10 -36.36 -10.16
N ALA A 302 -8.08 -35.93 -9.43
CA ALA A 302 -7.72 -36.46 -8.11
C ALA A 302 -8.87 -36.33 -7.11
N LEU A 303 -9.41 -35.12 -6.93
CA LEU A 303 -10.52 -34.87 -6.00
C LEU A 303 -11.79 -35.63 -6.40
N ARG A 304 -12.05 -35.82 -7.70
CA ARG A 304 -13.17 -36.64 -8.17
C ARG A 304 -13.04 -38.09 -7.69
N LYS A 305 -11.88 -38.72 -7.87
CA LYS A 305 -11.61 -40.10 -7.44
C LYS A 305 -11.75 -40.28 -5.92
N ILE A 306 -11.25 -39.31 -5.16
CA ILE A 306 -11.33 -39.29 -3.69
C ILE A 306 -12.79 -39.10 -3.24
N ARG A 307 -13.53 -38.16 -3.84
CA ARG A 307 -14.94 -37.90 -3.51
C ARG A 307 -15.83 -39.11 -3.79
N GLN A 308 -15.64 -39.79 -4.92
CA GLN A 308 -16.40 -41.00 -5.29
C GLN A 308 -16.24 -42.14 -4.27
N ARG A 309 -15.16 -42.13 -3.48
CA ARG A 309 -14.89 -43.13 -2.43
C ARG A 309 -15.31 -42.67 -1.04
N GLY A 310 -15.89 -41.48 -0.91
CA GLY A 310 -16.23 -40.90 0.39
C GLY A 310 -15.01 -40.52 1.24
N TRP A 311 -13.85 -40.29 0.61
CA TRP A 311 -12.59 -40.06 1.32
C TRP A 311 -12.34 -38.62 1.76
N LEU A 312 -13.37 -37.77 1.73
CA LEU A 312 -13.31 -36.37 2.14
C LEU A 312 -14.15 -36.12 3.38
N ARG A 313 -13.57 -35.44 4.37
CA ARG A 313 -14.31 -34.89 5.51
C ARG A 313 -15.05 -33.63 5.06
N CYS A 314 -16.36 -33.74 4.87
CA CYS A 314 -17.22 -32.64 4.44
C CYS A 314 -17.07 -31.39 5.34
N ARG A 315 -16.90 -31.60 6.65
CA ARG A 315 -16.70 -30.55 7.66
C ARG A 315 -15.56 -29.57 7.32
N PHE A 316 -14.51 -30.02 6.64
CA PHE A 316 -13.34 -29.19 6.30
C PHE A 316 -13.36 -28.69 4.85
N SER A 317 -14.19 -29.28 4.00
CA SER A 317 -14.27 -28.94 2.58
C SER A 317 -15.13 -27.71 2.30
N GLY A 318 -16.04 -27.35 3.22
CA GLY A 318 -16.97 -26.23 3.08
C GLY A 318 -16.66 -25.02 3.97
N LEU A 319 -15.48 -24.97 4.58
CA LEU A 319 -15.09 -23.84 5.43
C LEU A 319 -14.91 -22.57 4.58
N THR A 320 -15.40 -21.45 5.10
CA THR A 320 -15.14 -20.12 4.53
C THR A 320 -13.66 -19.76 4.72
N GLU A 321 -13.16 -18.84 3.89
CA GLU A 321 -11.77 -18.38 4.00
C GLU A 321 -11.49 -17.73 5.36
N ALA A 322 -12.47 -17.07 5.96
CA ALA A 322 -12.35 -16.49 7.30
C ALA A 322 -12.15 -17.56 8.39
N GLU A 323 -12.86 -18.68 8.29
CA GLU A 323 -12.70 -19.81 9.22
C GLU A 323 -11.37 -20.53 8.99
N ALA A 324 -11.00 -20.78 7.73
CA ALA A 324 -9.73 -21.39 7.37
C ALA A 324 -8.53 -20.54 7.85
N ALA A 325 -8.58 -19.22 7.65
CA ALA A 325 -7.59 -18.29 8.15
C ALA A 325 -7.51 -18.30 9.69
N ALA A 326 -8.64 -18.34 10.38
CA ALA A 326 -8.67 -18.41 11.85
C ALA A 326 -8.05 -19.73 12.39
N ILE A 327 -8.26 -20.85 11.69
CA ILE A 327 -7.61 -22.14 12.02
C ILE A 327 -6.09 -22.03 11.84
N ARG A 328 -5.63 -21.46 10.72
CA ARG A 328 -4.20 -21.29 10.39
C ARG A 328 -3.48 -20.29 11.30
N ALA A 329 -4.16 -19.26 11.81
CA ALA A 329 -3.57 -18.19 12.62
C ALA A 329 -2.83 -18.66 13.89
N ASN A 330 -3.02 -19.92 14.30
CA ASN A 330 -2.34 -20.53 15.45
C ASN A 330 -1.26 -21.55 15.04
N GLY A 331 -0.74 -21.47 13.82
CA GLY A 331 0.28 -22.40 13.31
C GLY A 331 -0.27 -23.77 12.89
N THR A 332 -1.59 -23.95 12.84
CA THR A 332 -2.20 -25.19 12.35
C THR A 332 -1.92 -25.33 10.86
N SER A 333 -1.38 -26.48 10.43
CA SER A 333 -1.12 -26.83 9.02
C SER A 333 -2.40 -27.19 8.26
N PHE A 334 -3.41 -26.32 8.33
CA PHE A 334 -4.68 -26.48 7.63
C PHE A 334 -4.59 -25.96 6.20
N ASP A 335 -5.08 -26.73 5.25
CA ASP A 335 -5.39 -26.26 3.91
C ASP A 335 -6.55 -27.06 3.29
N TYR A 336 -7.15 -26.52 2.23
CA TYR A 336 -8.24 -27.16 1.51
C TYR A 336 -7.74 -28.42 0.76
N PRO A 337 -8.62 -29.42 0.52
CA PRO A 337 -8.24 -30.67 -0.16
C PRO A 337 -7.51 -30.47 -1.50
N ALA A 338 -7.91 -29.46 -2.28
CA ALA A 338 -7.27 -29.12 -3.56
C ALA A 338 -5.80 -28.73 -3.37
N ASN A 339 -5.54 -27.89 -2.37
CA ASN A 339 -4.21 -27.37 -2.06
C ASN A 339 -3.33 -28.45 -1.42
N ALA A 340 -3.90 -29.35 -0.63
CA ALA A 340 -3.19 -30.53 -0.12
C ALA A 340 -2.67 -31.43 -1.26
N VAL A 341 -3.52 -31.69 -2.27
CA VAL A 341 -3.12 -32.45 -3.48
C VAL A 341 -2.03 -31.70 -4.26
N ALA A 342 -2.19 -30.40 -4.45
CA ALA A 342 -1.20 -29.57 -5.14
C ALA A 342 0.15 -29.57 -4.41
N ALA A 343 0.15 -29.37 -3.08
CA ALA A 343 1.34 -29.37 -2.25
C ALA A 343 2.09 -30.72 -2.33
N TRP A 344 1.36 -31.83 -2.28
CA TRP A 344 1.94 -33.17 -2.46
C TRP A 344 2.55 -33.34 -3.86
N ALA A 345 1.83 -32.96 -4.91
CA ALA A 345 2.33 -33.06 -6.29
C ALA A 345 3.56 -32.16 -6.53
N THR A 346 3.60 -30.97 -5.93
CA THR A 346 4.77 -30.09 -5.94
C THR A 346 5.97 -30.74 -5.24
N THR A 347 5.75 -31.44 -4.12
CA THR A 347 6.82 -32.22 -3.46
C THR A 347 7.35 -33.31 -4.39
N LEU A 348 6.47 -34.03 -5.10
CA LEU A 348 6.90 -35.03 -6.08
C LEU A 348 7.65 -34.43 -7.27
N SER A 349 7.35 -33.18 -7.65
CA SER A 349 8.15 -32.48 -8.64
C SER A 349 9.57 -32.17 -8.18
N ARG A 350 9.75 -31.83 -6.91
CA ARG A 350 11.10 -31.65 -6.34
C ARG A 350 11.89 -32.95 -6.27
N LEU A 351 11.19 -34.07 -6.09
CA LEU A 351 11.78 -35.42 -6.13
C LEU A 351 12.00 -35.94 -7.57
N GLY A 352 11.66 -35.16 -8.59
CA GLY A 352 11.81 -35.55 -9.99
C GLY A 352 10.79 -36.59 -10.47
N ILE A 353 9.77 -36.95 -9.69
CA ILE A 353 8.79 -37.97 -10.09
C ILE A 353 7.74 -37.39 -11.04
N LEU A 354 7.34 -36.13 -10.81
CA LEU A 354 6.33 -35.42 -11.58
C LEU A 354 6.92 -34.16 -12.23
N LEU A 355 6.48 -33.82 -13.43
CA LEU A 355 6.75 -32.51 -14.04
C LEU A 355 5.48 -31.66 -14.06
N PRO A 356 5.55 -30.37 -13.69
CA PRO A 356 4.44 -29.44 -13.88
C PRO A 356 4.06 -29.33 -15.36
N ALA A 357 2.76 -29.35 -15.66
CA ALA A 357 2.24 -29.31 -17.02
C ALA A 357 1.17 -28.20 -17.16
N GLY A 358 1.60 -26.93 -17.09
CA GLY A 358 0.74 -25.76 -17.22
C GLY A 358 0.58 -24.95 -15.92
N ALA A 359 -0.62 -24.40 -15.69
CA ALA A 359 -0.93 -23.37 -14.69
C ALA A 359 -1.05 -23.87 -13.23
N GLY A 360 -0.17 -24.79 -12.80
CA GLY A 360 -0.06 -25.21 -11.39
C GLY A 360 -1.12 -26.20 -10.88
N ASP A 361 -2.03 -26.67 -11.73
CA ASP A 361 -3.11 -27.62 -11.39
C ASP A 361 -2.93 -29.01 -12.04
N ARG A 362 -1.82 -29.21 -12.77
CA ARG A 362 -1.56 -30.35 -13.65
C ARG A 362 -0.12 -30.81 -13.59
N TRP A 363 0.07 -32.12 -13.58
CA TRP A 363 1.38 -32.76 -13.57
C TRP A 363 1.41 -33.99 -14.47
N ILE A 364 2.57 -34.30 -15.03
CA ILE A 364 2.81 -35.54 -15.78
C ILE A 364 3.91 -36.35 -15.11
N VAL A 365 3.83 -37.68 -15.14
CA VAL A 365 4.93 -38.53 -14.66
C VAL A 365 6.18 -38.32 -15.52
N TRP A 366 7.33 -38.11 -14.89
CA TRP A 366 8.59 -37.83 -15.60
C TRP A 366 9.09 -39.05 -16.38
N GLN A 367 9.66 -38.81 -17.56
CA GLN A 367 10.12 -39.88 -18.46
C GLN A 367 11.27 -40.71 -17.88
N LEU A 368 12.17 -40.11 -17.09
CA LEU A 368 13.27 -40.85 -16.45
C LEU A 368 12.76 -41.81 -15.38
N THR A 369 11.80 -41.38 -14.56
CA THR A 369 11.07 -42.26 -13.63
C THR A 369 10.34 -43.36 -14.40
N ALA A 370 9.69 -43.04 -15.52
CA ALA A 370 9.02 -44.03 -16.36
C ALA A 370 9.98 -45.06 -16.97
N CYS A 371 11.18 -44.66 -17.39
CA CYS A 371 12.23 -45.55 -17.90
C CYS A 371 12.79 -46.49 -16.82
N GLN A 372 13.05 -45.98 -15.62
CA GLN A 372 13.51 -46.79 -14.48
C GLN A 372 12.48 -47.88 -14.11
N MET A 373 11.19 -47.54 -14.13
CA MET A 373 10.10 -48.51 -13.90
C MET A 373 10.02 -49.61 -14.97
N ARG A 374 10.31 -49.29 -16.24
CA ARG A 374 10.32 -50.26 -17.35
C ARG A 374 11.51 -51.23 -17.24
N GLY A 375 12.70 -50.73 -16.89
CA GLY A 375 13.92 -51.55 -16.78
C GLY A 375 13.90 -52.58 -15.65
N HIS A 376 13.15 -52.35 -14.58
CA HIS A 376 12.98 -53.33 -13.49
C HIS A 376 11.93 -54.41 -13.79
N GLN A 377 10.96 -54.15 -14.67
CA GLN A 377 9.99 -55.18 -15.09
C GLN A 377 10.58 -56.22 -16.04
N THR A 378 11.54 -55.84 -16.88
CA THR A 378 12.26 -56.76 -17.78
C THR A 378 13.21 -57.68 -17.03
N SER A 379 13.83 -57.23 -15.93
CA SER A 379 14.76 -58.04 -15.13
C SER A 379 14.09 -59.12 -14.27
N LYS A 380 12.75 -59.11 -14.11
CA LYS A 380 11.97 -60.15 -13.40
C LYS A 380 11.35 -61.21 -14.31
N ARG A 381 11.50 -61.07 -15.64
CA ARG A 381 10.97 -62.01 -16.64
C ARG A 381 12.05 -62.88 -17.30
N LEU A 382 13.28 -62.81 -16.80
CA LEU A 382 14.43 -63.63 -17.21
C LEU A 382 14.74 -64.66 -16.14
#